data_AF-A0A945DPA7-F1
#
_entry.id   AF-A0A945DPA7-F1
#
_cell.length_a   1.000
_cell.length_b   1.000
_cell.length_c   1.000
_cell.angle_alpha   90.00
_cell.angle_beta   90.00
_cell.angle_gamma   90.00
#
_symmetry.space_group_name_H-M   'P 1'
#
loop_
_entity.id
_entity.type
_entity.pdbx_description
1 polymer ?
#
loop_
_entity_poly.entity_id
_entity_poly.type
_entity_poly.pdbx_seq_one_letter_code
_entity_poly.pdbx_strand_id
1 'polypeptide(L)'
;MSRGLKWFFGFTITVFIAVGAVLFLVRSHDGPMEILSGGPFQTGELVAASDDWSFLTDHATLEMQTMAPPRSRTMWLAVYDTRLFVISGYMNSRVGKIWKQWPHQVKENNLAIVRADGRLYELQLIRYKEGKFIGGVLELFNQKYGQSLSTDSIDNSSTWLFELTAR
;
A
#
# COMPACT_ATOMS: atom_id res chain seq x y z
N MET A 1 23.69 32.65 -21.00
CA MET A 1 22.39 32.08 -20.57
C MET A 1 21.31 33.15 -20.70
N SER A 2 20.28 32.93 -21.52
CA SER A 2 19.21 33.93 -21.76
C SER A 2 18.39 34.18 -20.48
N ARG A 3 17.77 35.36 -20.36
CA ARG A 3 16.90 35.68 -19.21
C ARG A 3 15.76 34.66 -19.06
N GLY A 4 15.18 34.21 -20.17
CA GLY A 4 14.14 33.17 -20.15
C GLY A 4 14.63 31.82 -19.60
N LEU A 5 15.86 31.41 -19.94
CA LEU A 5 16.44 30.16 -19.44
C LEU A 5 16.69 30.22 -17.92
N LYS A 6 17.10 31.38 -17.39
CA LYS A 6 17.24 31.60 -15.93
C LYS A 6 15.91 31.47 -15.18
N TRP A 7 14.85 32.05 -15.72
CA TRP A 7 13.50 31.96 -15.13
C TRP A 7 12.95 30.53 -15.17
N PHE A 8 13.15 29.83 -16.28
CA PHE A 8 12.76 28.42 -16.40
C PHE A 8 13.46 27.53 -15.36
N PHE A 9 14.78 27.66 -15.20
CA PHE A 9 15.51 26.93 -14.17
C PHE A 9 15.09 27.32 -12.75
N GLY A 10 14.92 28.62 -12.47
CA GLY A 10 14.48 29.10 -11.16
C GLY A 10 13.09 28.57 -10.77
N PHE A 11 12.15 28.60 -11.71
CA PHE A 11 10.81 28.02 -11.51
C PHE A 11 10.89 26.50 -11.28
N THR A 12 11.66 25.80 -12.11
CA THR A 12 11.82 24.34 -12.01
C THR A 12 12.36 23.93 -10.65
N ILE A 13 13.44 24.58 -10.18
CA ILE A 13 14.02 24.32 -8.85
C ILE A 13 13.01 24.58 -7.74
N THR A 14 12.25 25.68 -7.84
CA THR A 14 11.22 26.04 -6.86
C THR A 14 10.13 24.95 -6.77
N VAL A 15 9.66 24.45 -7.90
CA VAL A 15 8.69 23.35 -7.95
C VAL A 15 9.25 22.09 -7.29
N PHE A 16 10.49 21.70 -7.60
CA PHE A 16 11.11 20.52 -6.96
C PHE A 16 11.25 20.67 -5.44
N ILE A 17 11.64 21.85 -4.96
CA ILE A 17 11.73 22.13 -3.51
C ILE A 17 10.34 22.06 -2.88
N ALA A 18 9.32 22.66 -3.50
CA ALA A 18 7.96 22.63 -2.98
C ALA A 18 7.42 21.19 -2.88
N VAL A 19 7.61 20.37 -3.93
CA VAL A 19 7.23 18.95 -3.92
C VAL A 19 7.99 18.19 -2.82
N GLY A 20 9.30 18.41 -2.71
CA GLY A 20 10.12 17.80 -1.67
C GLY A 20 9.66 18.17 -0.27
N ALA A 21 9.32 19.43 -0.04
CA ALA A 21 8.80 19.92 1.23
C ALA A 21 7.45 19.28 1.58
N VAL A 22 6.51 19.19 0.63
CA VAL A 22 5.23 18.50 0.83
C VAL A 22 5.47 17.04 1.22
N LEU A 23 6.27 16.31 0.43
CA LEU A 23 6.58 14.90 0.71
C LEU A 23 7.26 14.69 2.06
N PHE A 24 8.07 15.66 2.52
CA PHE A 24 8.68 15.64 3.83
C PHE A 24 7.66 15.89 4.95
N LEU A 25 6.79 16.89 4.79
CA LEU A 25 5.77 17.24 5.79
C LEU A 25 4.73 16.14 5.97
N VAL A 26 4.29 15.49 4.87
CA VAL A 26 3.38 14.34 4.92
C VAL A 26 3.93 13.21 5.80
N ARG A 27 5.26 13.11 5.96
CA ARG A 27 5.85 12.07 6.78
C ARG A 27 5.48 12.16 8.27
N SER A 28 5.06 13.33 8.73
CA SER A 28 4.65 13.56 10.11
C SER A 28 3.12 13.48 10.30
N HIS A 29 2.38 13.25 9.21
CA HIS A 29 0.93 13.09 9.24
C HIS A 29 0.53 11.77 9.91
N ASP A 30 -0.60 11.79 10.61
CA ASP A 30 -1.23 10.61 11.22
C ASP A 30 -1.89 9.74 10.14
N GLY A 31 -1.13 8.78 9.62
CA GLY A 31 -1.57 7.99 8.48
C GLY A 31 -1.30 8.65 7.13
N PRO A 32 -1.64 7.97 6.03
CA PRO A 32 -1.41 8.45 4.68
C PRO A 32 -2.30 9.66 4.35
N MET A 33 -1.91 10.41 3.32
CA MET A 33 -2.79 11.40 2.68
C MET A 33 -3.02 10.95 1.24
N GLU A 34 -4.20 10.41 0.97
CA GLU A 34 -4.54 9.79 -0.31
C GLU A 34 -3.47 8.76 -0.74
N ILE A 35 -2.77 9.00 -1.84
CA ILE A 35 -1.69 8.13 -2.36
C ILE A 35 -0.33 8.37 -1.69
N LEU A 36 -0.19 9.46 -0.93
CA LEU A 36 1.08 9.84 -0.31
C LEU A 36 1.27 9.06 0.99
N SER A 37 2.39 8.34 1.08
CA SER A 37 2.74 7.62 2.30
C SER A 37 2.96 8.57 3.46
N GLY A 38 2.31 8.31 4.58
CA GLY A 38 2.33 9.14 5.78
C GLY A 38 3.15 8.57 6.92
N GLY A 39 3.11 9.27 8.05
CA GLY A 39 3.74 8.84 9.31
C GLY A 39 3.04 7.64 9.95
N PRO A 40 3.51 7.22 11.14
CA PRO A 40 2.77 6.24 11.92
C PRO A 40 1.37 6.75 12.29
N PHE A 41 0.45 5.83 12.50
CA PHE A 41 -0.85 6.08 13.08
C PHE A 41 -0.68 6.60 14.51
N GLN A 42 -1.41 7.67 14.81
CA GLN A 42 -1.48 8.32 16.11
C GLN A 42 -2.91 8.27 16.67
N THR A 43 -3.91 8.14 15.78
CA THR A 43 -5.32 7.98 16.14
C THR A 43 -5.89 6.65 15.66
N GLY A 44 -6.89 6.20 16.43
CA GLY A 44 -7.65 4.98 16.22
C GLY A 44 -7.69 4.13 17.48
N GLU A 45 -8.72 3.30 17.60
CA GLU A 45 -8.88 2.36 18.71
C GLU A 45 -8.20 1.03 18.38
N LEU A 46 -7.22 0.62 19.18
CA LEU A 46 -6.62 -0.71 19.04
C LEU A 46 -7.63 -1.79 19.41
N VAL A 47 -7.92 -2.67 18.47
CA VAL A 47 -8.86 -3.78 18.65
C VAL A 47 -8.21 -5.11 18.24
N ALA A 48 -8.79 -6.22 18.68
CA ALA A 48 -8.37 -7.54 18.22
C ALA A 48 -8.57 -7.69 16.70
N ALA A 49 -7.71 -8.48 16.06
CA ALA A 49 -7.87 -8.87 14.67
C ALA A 49 -9.23 -9.54 14.45
N SER A 50 -9.90 -9.23 13.35
CA SER A 50 -11.15 -9.90 12.98
C SER A 50 -10.86 -11.26 12.36
N ASP A 51 -11.68 -12.26 12.70
CA ASP A 51 -11.73 -13.54 11.99
C ASP A 51 -12.60 -13.44 10.72
N ASP A 52 -13.37 -12.36 10.58
CA ASP A 52 -14.22 -12.07 9.43
C ASP A 52 -14.05 -10.63 8.95
N TRP A 53 -13.45 -10.47 7.77
CA TRP A 53 -13.22 -9.17 7.13
C TRP A 53 -14.35 -8.74 6.19
N SER A 54 -15.49 -9.43 6.17
CA SER A 54 -16.60 -9.15 5.26
C SER A 54 -17.13 -7.72 5.37
N PHE A 55 -16.98 -7.06 6.52
CA PHE A 55 -17.34 -5.65 6.69
C PHE A 55 -16.51 -4.70 5.81
N LEU A 56 -15.33 -5.12 5.33
CA LEU A 56 -14.50 -4.35 4.40
C LEU A 56 -14.79 -4.64 2.92
N THR A 57 -15.73 -5.53 2.58
CA THR A 57 -15.97 -5.96 1.20
C THR A 57 -16.18 -4.77 0.24
N ASP A 58 -16.97 -3.78 0.68
CA ASP A 58 -17.30 -2.60 -0.12
C ASP A 58 -16.24 -1.48 -0.05
N HIS A 59 -15.25 -1.59 0.85
CA HIS A 59 -14.21 -0.57 0.99
C HIS A 59 -13.23 -0.62 -0.17
N ALA A 60 -13.09 0.48 -0.92
CA ALA A 60 -12.11 0.54 -2.01
C ALA A 60 -10.66 0.49 -1.50
N THR A 61 -10.42 1.03 -0.31
CA THR A 61 -9.08 1.14 0.24
C THR A 61 -9.06 0.93 1.74
N LEU A 62 -7.91 0.52 2.25
CA LEU A 62 -7.56 0.56 3.67
C LEU A 62 -6.26 1.33 3.85
N GLU A 63 -5.96 1.72 5.09
CA GLU A 63 -4.65 2.26 5.43
C GLU A 63 -3.81 1.19 6.11
N MET A 64 -2.57 1.03 5.70
CA MET A 64 -1.64 0.06 6.25
C MET A 64 -0.33 0.72 6.67
N GLN A 65 0.10 0.46 7.89
CA GLN A 65 1.39 0.84 8.42
C GLN A 65 2.34 -0.36 8.53
N THR A 66 3.56 -0.23 8.02
CA THR A 66 4.67 -1.17 8.30
C THR A 66 5.34 -0.80 9.62
N MET A 67 5.97 -1.77 10.30
CA MET A 67 6.62 -1.51 11.60
C MET A 67 8.03 -0.94 11.48
N ALA A 68 8.80 -1.35 10.46
CA ALA A 68 10.20 -0.95 10.28
C ALA A 68 10.49 -0.61 8.80
N PRO A 69 10.54 0.69 8.42
CA PRO A 69 10.22 1.86 9.22
C PRO A 69 8.71 2.02 9.50
N PRO A 70 8.33 2.76 10.55
CA PRO A 70 6.93 3.09 10.86
C PRO A 70 6.38 4.09 9.83
N ARG A 71 5.76 3.56 8.78
CA ARG A 71 5.24 4.33 7.64
C ARG A 71 3.88 3.80 7.25
N SER A 72 2.94 4.68 6.97
CA SER A 72 1.59 4.33 6.54
C SER A 72 1.37 4.58 5.04
N ARG A 73 0.41 3.87 4.44
CA ARG A 73 0.03 3.99 3.03
C ARG A 73 -1.40 3.54 2.80
N THR A 74 -2.05 4.13 1.80
CA THR A 74 -3.35 3.67 1.31
C THR A 74 -3.14 2.47 0.39
N MET A 75 -3.91 1.41 0.60
CA MET A 75 -3.84 0.17 -0.15
C MET A 75 -5.20 -0.21 -0.71
N TRP A 76 -5.22 -0.69 -1.95
CA TRP A 76 -6.38 -1.39 -2.50
C TRP A 76 -6.51 -2.76 -1.84
N LEU A 77 -7.74 -3.15 -1.55
CA LEU A 77 -8.04 -4.41 -0.88
C LEU A 77 -9.07 -5.25 -1.65
N ALA A 78 -9.06 -6.54 -1.39
CA ALA A 78 -10.14 -7.45 -1.72
C ALA A 78 -10.44 -8.32 -0.51
N VAL A 79 -11.72 -8.60 -0.27
CA VAL A 79 -12.15 -9.59 0.71
C VAL A 79 -12.64 -10.81 -0.06
N TYR A 80 -12.07 -11.97 0.21
CA TYR A 80 -12.42 -13.22 -0.46
C TYR A 80 -12.58 -14.31 0.59
N ASP A 81 -13.80 -14.87 0.71
CA ASP A 81 -14.12 -15.88 1.72
C ASP A 81 -13.70 -15.42 3.13
N THR A 82 -14.25 -14.26 3.54
CA THR A 82 -13.96 -13.54 4.80
C THR A 82 -12.50 -13.11 5.04
N ARG A 83 -11.56 -13.44 4.15
CA ARG A 83 -10.12 -13.14 4.28
C ARG A 83 -9.75 -11.84 3.58
N LEU A 84 -8.85 -11.07 4.18
CA LEU A 84 -8.42 -9.77 3.68
C LEU A 84 -7.13 -9.86 2.87
N PHE A 85 -7.14 -9.33 1.64
CA PHE A 85 -6.00 -9.35 0.74
C PHE A 85 -5.62 -7.97 0.25
N VAL A 86 -4.32 -7.78 0.04
CA VAL A 86 -3.73 -6.63 -0.67
C VAL A 86 -2.72 -7.10 -1.71
N ILE A 87 -2.47 -6.26 -2.70
CA ILE A 87 -1.47 -6.55 -3.74
C ILE A 87 -0.40 -5.47 -3.82
N SER A 88 0.78 -5.88 -4.29
CA SER A 88 1.81 -4.98 -4.80
C SER A 88 2.14 -5.32 -6.24
N GLY A 89 1.62 -4.54 -7.19
CA GLY A 89 1.97 -4.66 -8.61
C GLY A 89 3.25 -3.91 -9.01
N TYR A 90 3.71 -4.16 -10.25
CA TYR A 90 4.88 -3.54 -10.89
C TYR A 90 6.23 -3.84 -10.23
N MET A 91 6.34 -4.97 -9.55
CA MET A 91 7.54 -5.36 -8.80
C MET A 91 8.75 -5.64 -9.70
N ASN A 92 8.53 -5.89 -10.99
CA ASN A 92 9.59 -6.08 -11.98
C ASN A 92 10.05 -4.76 -12.65
N SER A 93 9.30 -3.66 -12.49
CA SER A 93 9.64 -2.37 -13.12
C SER A 93 10.73 -1.62 -12.35
N ARG A 94 11.65 -0.94 -13.06
CA ARG A 94 12.70 -0.13 -12.43
C ARG A 94 12.12 0.99 -11.56
N VAL A 95 11.08 1.67 -12.07
CA VAL A 95 10.38 2.74 -11.36
C VAL A 95 9.64 2.20 -10.15
N GLY A 96 8.91 1.09 -10.29
CA GLY A 96 8.20 0.44 -9.18
C GLY A 96 9.14 -0.02 -8.07
N LYS A 97 10.31 -0.59 -8.42
CA LYS A 97 11.32 -0.98 -7.43
C LYS A 97 11.88 0.20 -6.64
N ILE A 98 12.03 1.38 -7.26
CA ILE A 98 12.50 2.58 -6.57
C ILE A 98 11.40 3.14 -5.65
N TRP A 99 10.16 3.23 -6.16
CA TRP A 99 9.04 3.85 -5.45
C TRP A 99 8.36 2.95 -4.40
N LYS A 100 8.41 1.62 -4.54
CA LYS A 100 7.69 0.66 -3.67
C LYS A 100 8.64 -0.21 -2.86
N GLN A 101 9.19 0.37 -1.79
CA GLN A 101 10.07 -0.34 -0.85
C GLN A 101 9.32 -1.26 0.12
N TRP A 102 8.04 -0.98 0.36
CA TRP A 102 7.26 -1.64 1.41
C TRP A 102 7.11 -3.17 1.30
N PRO A 103 6.95 -3.78 0.11
CA PRO A 103 6.83 -5.23 0.04
C PRO A 103 8.12 -5.93 0.45
N HIS A 104 9.26 -5.26 0.26
CA HIS A 104 10.56 -5.72 0.73
C HIS A 104 10.71 -5.55 2.24
N GLN A 105 10.23 -4.44 2.81
CA GLN A 105 10.17 -4.23 4.26
C GLN A 105 9.34 -5.32 4.95
N VAL A 106 8.19 -5.68 4.35
CA VAL A 106 7.32 -6.76 4.83
C VAL A 106 7.99 -8.14 4.77
N LYS A 107 8.94 -8.35 3.86
CA LYS A 107 9.73 -9.58 3.81
C LYS A 107 10.67 -9.70 5.03
N GLU A 108 11.17 -8.58 5.53
CA GLU A 108 12.08 -8.51 6.68
C GLU A 108 11.32 -8.50 8.01
N ASN A 109 10.20 -7.77 8.05
CA ASN A 109 9.28 -7.71 9.18
C ASN A 109 7.84 -7.66 8.64
N ASN A 110 7.14 -8.78 8.74
CA ASN A 110 5.80 -8.93 8.17
C ASN A 110 4.69 -8.34 9.04
N LEU A 111 5.02 -7.74 10.18
CA LEU A 111 4.04 -7.09 11.04
C LEU A 111 3.58 -5.75 10.43
N ALA A 112 2.29 -5.49 10.57
CA ALA A 112 1.67 -4.25 10.15
C ALA A 112 0.51 -3.87 11.08
N ILE A 113 0.13 -2.60 11.01
CA ILE A 113 -1.14 -2.13 11.56
C ILE A 113 -2.04 -1.76 10.39
N VAL A 114 -3.29 -2.20 10.40
CA VAL A 114 -4.33 -1.74 9.47
C VAL A 114 -5.26 -0.79 10.19
N ARG A 115 -5.55 0.35 9.57
CA ARG A 115 -6.60 1.26 10.02
C ARG A 115 -7.79 1.21 9.08
N ALA A 116 -8.97 0.93 9.63
CA ALA A 116 -10.26 0.99 8.95
C ALA A 116 -11.33 1.44 9.95
N ASP A 117 -12.20 2.37 9.54
CA ASP A 117 -13.31 2.89 10.36
C ASP A 117 -12.91 3.34 11.78
N GLY A 118 -11.75 3.98 11.90
CA GLY A 118 -11.22 4.45 13.18
C GLY A 118 -10.67 3.34 14.09
N ARG A 119 -10.64 2.09 13.65
CA ARG A 119 -10.07 0.95 14.38
C ARG A 119 -8.69 0.58 13.83
N LEU A 120 -7.80 0.20 14.74
CA LEU A 120 -6.45 -0.29 14.45
C LEU A 120 -6.39 -1.79 14.73
N TYR A 121 -5.90 -2.53 13.73
CA TYR A 121 -5.72 -3.98 13.79
C TYR A 121 -4.24 -4.31 13.63
N GLU A 122 -3.64 -4.94 14.63
CA GLU A 122 -2.30 -5.52 14.49
C GLU A 122 -2.39 -6.84 13.73
N LEU A 123 -1.75 -6.90 12.57
CA LEU A 123 -1.81 -8.01 11.63
C LEU A 123 -0.41 -8.39 11.15
N GLN A 124 -0.34 -9.55 10.50
CA GLN A 124 0.82 -9.96 9.73
C GLN A 124 0.46 -10.12 8.26
N LEU A 125 1.42 -9.82 7.38
CA LEU A 125 1.28 -10.00 5.94
C LEU A 125 1.91 -11.32 5.51
N ILE A 126 1.08 -12.24 5.03
CA ILE A 126 1.52 -13.52 4.49
C ILE A 126 1.52 -13.45 2.97
N ARG A 127 2.72 -13.59 2.38
CA ARG A 127 2.86 -13.57 0.92
C ARG A 127 2.47 -14.91 0.32
N TYR A 128 1.51 -14.90 -0.61
CA TYR A 128 1.13 -16.07 -1.39
C TYR A 128 1.75 -16.04 -2.78
N LYS A 129 2.25 -17.19 -3.20
CA LYS A 129 2.75 -17.44 -4.57
C LYS A 129 1.95 -18.53 -5.29
N GLU A 130 1.24 -19.36 -4.54
CA GLU A 130 0.47 -20.49 -5.03
C GLU A 130 -0.79 -20.67 -4.18
N GLY A 131 -1.81 -21.32 -4.75
CA GLY A 131 -3.08 -21.59 -4.07
C GLY A 131 -4.28 -21.44 -4.99
N LYS A 132 -5.25 -22.36 -4.86
CA LYS A 132 -6.46 -22.38 -5.72
C LYS A 132 -7.31 -21.10 -5.61
N PHE A 133 -7.23 -20.39 -4.48
CA PHE A 133 -7.99 -19.16 -4.24
C PHE A 133 -7.43 -17.94 -4.98
N ILE A 134 -6.16 -17.96 -5.41
CA ILE A 134 -5.47 -16.78 -5.97
C ILE A 134 -6.24 -16.22 -7.17
N GLY A 135 -6.68 -17.08 -8.10
CA GLY A 135 -7.43 -16.64 -9.27
C GLY A 135 -8.69 -15.86 -8.91
N GLY A 136 -9.43 -16.32 -7.89
CA GLY A 136 -10.63 -15.63 -7.39
C GLY A 136 -10.33 -14.28 -6.76
N VAL A 137 -9.25 -14.18 -5.98
CA VAL A 137 -8.81 -12.90 -5.40
C VAL A 137 -8.40 -11.90 -6.48
N LEU A 138 -7.62 -12.33 -7.47
CA LEU A 138 -7.20 -11.47 -8.58
C LEU A 138 -8.38 -10.99 -9.42
N GLU A 139 -9.38 -11.84 -9.63
CA GLU A 139 -10.61 -11.46 -10.33
C GLU A 139 -11.38 -10.37 -9.59
N LEU A 140 -11.46 -10.43 -8.25
CA LEU A 140 -12.05 -9.34 -7.46
C LEU A 140 -11.27 -8.03 -7.63
N PHE A 141 -9.94 -8.06 -7.65
CA PHE A 141 -9.14 -6.87 -7.94
C PHE A 141 -9.38 -6.33 -9.37
N ASN A 142 -9.52 -7.21 -10.36
CA ASN A 142 -9.82 -6.82 -11.73
C ASN A 142 -11.17 -6.12 -11.83
N GLN A 143 -12.21 -6.70 -11.22
CA GLN A 143 -13.55 -6.15 -11.21
C GLN A 143 -13.63 -4.81 -10.48
N LYS A 144 -12.98 -4.71 -9.31
CA LYS A 144 -13.09 -3.54 -8.44
C LYS A 144 -12.27 -2.34 -8.92
N TYR A 145 -11.12 -2.58 -9.57
CA TYR A 145 -10.17 -1.52 -9.93
C TYR A 145 -9.83 -1.47 -11.42
N GLY A 146 -10.58 -2.20 -12.28
CA GLY A 146 -10.36 -2.22 -13.73
C GLY A 146 -8.97 -2.72 -14.13
N GLN A 147 -8.40 -3.65 -13.36
CA GLN A 147 -7.08 -4.22 -13.63
C GLN A 147 -7.17 -5.40 -14.62
N SER A 148 -6.02 -5.90 -15.05
CA SER A 148 -5.89 -7.12 -15.85
C SER A 148 -4.83 -8.05 -15.26
N LEU A 149 -5.02 -8.38 -13.98
CA LEU A 149 -4.20 -9.31 -13.23
C LEU A 149 -4.56 -10.75 -13.59
N SER A 150 -3.54 -11.60 -13.70
CA SER A 150 -3.66 -13.05 -13.86
C SER A 150 -2.69 -13.77 -12.94
N THR A 151 -2.84 -15.08 -12.78
CA THR A 151 -1.89 -15.91 -12.02
C THR A 151 -0.48 -15.80 -12.56
N ASP A 152 -0.31 -15.60 -13.88
CA ASP A 152 1.02 -15.37 -14.49
C ASP A 152 1.75 -14.19 -13.84
N SER A 153 1.03 -13.15 -13.43
CA SER A 153 1.63 -11.98 -12.76
C SER A 153 2.19 -12.30 -11.37
N ILE A 154 1.61 -13.30 -10.69
CA ILE A 154 2.12 -13.83 -9.42
C ILE A 154 3.33 -14.73 -9.69
N ASP A 155 3.22 -15.63 -10.68
CA ASP A 155 4.26 -16.60 -11.03
C ASP A 155 5.55 -15.91 -11.47
N ASN A 156 5.43 -14.90 -12.34
CA ASN A 156 6.57 -14.09 -12.78
C ASN A 156 6.99 -13.01 -11.75
N SER A 157 6.37 -13.00 -10.57
CA SER A 157 6.64 -12.07 -9.46
C SER A 157 6.51 -10.58 -9.81
N SER A 158 5.77 -10.23 -10.88
CA SER A 158 5.43 -8.84 -11.21
C SER A 158 4.38 -8.25 -10.26
N THR A 159 3.53 -9.11 -9.69
CA THR A 159 2.57 -8.80 -8.64
C THR A 159 2.84 -9.68 -7.43
N TRP A 160 2.86 -9.09 -6.23
CA TRP A 160 2.95 -9.83 -4.98
C TRP A 160 1.60 -9.76 -4.28
N LEU A 161 1.00 -10.91 -4.00
CA LEU A 161 -0.26 -11.03 -3.25
C LEU A 161 0.06 -11.29 -1.78
N PHE A 162 -0.61 -10.54 -0.91
CA PHE A 162 -0.51 -10.71 0.53
C PHE A 162 -1.89 -10.89 1.14
N GLU A 163 -2.01 -11.84 2.06
CA GLU A 163 -3.13 -11.90 3.01
C GLU A 163 -2.74 -11.17 4.29
N LEU A 164 -3.69 -10.48 4.90
CA LEU A 164 -3.54 -9.87 6.20
C LEU A 164 -4.25 -10.75 7.23
N THR A 165 -3.47 -11.35 8.12
CA THR A 165 -3.98 -12.32 9.09
C THR A 165 -3.70 -11.87 10.52
N ALA A 166 -4.47 -12.42 11.47
CA ALA A 166 -4.13 -12.33 12.88
C ALA A 166 -2.74 -12.94 13.15
N ARG A 167 -2.11 -12.49 14.24
CA ARG A 167 -0.80 -12.97 14.69
C ARG A 167 -0.85 -14.41 15.19
#